data_AF-A0A3L7SBS1-F1
#
_entry.id   AF-A0A3L7SBS1-F1
#
_cell.length_a   1.000
_cell.length_b   1.000
_cell.length_c   1.000
_cell.angle_alpha   90.00
_cell.angle_beta   90.00
_cell.angle_gamma   90.00
#
_symmetry.space_group_name_H-M   'P 1'
#
loop_
_entity.id
_entity.type
_entity.pdbx_description
1 polymer ?
#
loop_
_entity_poly.entity_id
_entity_poly.type
_entity_poly.pdbx_seq_one_letter_code
_entity_poly.pdbx_strand_id
1 'polypeptide(L)'
;FEGATATVTLGANEAILPRSEQIPGESYHPNERVRATIFEVRKVGSRVKIILSRIRPQLVQRLFEQEIPEIADGVIEIRAISREPGYRSKVAVISSDNRIDCVGACVGVRGNRIKNIVEELGGERIDIVRWSDDLQVLVPNALQPAEVDEVILCQMLGRGIVLVREDQLSLAIGRRGQNVRLASKLCGWDIEIMTREELDQQIERAIAGFSSIEGLDESVAERLVGEGFLSYDDLSVIEPDDLMEMGGLTAEAVDAIVAEAEKRAAMAEVAAADERRKQRELDRIAKATADADAADALAAAQPAAAEPAPEAAPGES
;
A
#
# COMPACT_ATOMS: atom_id res chain seq x y z
N PHE A 1 -11.89 -16.70 -20.81
CA PHE A 1 -12.35 -15.54 -21.60
C PHE A 1 -11.49 -14.34 -21.21
N GLU A 2 -10.41 -14.14 -21.97
CA GLU A 2 -9.46 -13.04 -21.80
C GLU A 2 -10.08 -11.78 -22.45
N GLY A 3 -10.19 -10.69 -21.70
CA GLY A 3 -10.87 -9.48 -22.17
C GLY A 3 -10.16 -8.81 -23.34
N ALA A 4 -10.89 -8.61 -24.45
CA ALA A 4 -10.40 -7.93 -25.64
C ALA A 4 -10.14 -6.42 -25.38
N THR A 5 -9.28 -5.82 -26.19
CA THR A 5 -9.15 -4.35 -26.26
C THR A 5 -10.50 -3.74 -26.61
N ALA A 6 -10.94 -2.73 -25.86
CA ALA A 6 -12.19 -2.04 -26.13
C ALA A 6 -11.94 -0.89 -27.13
N THR A 7 -12.83 -0.75 -28.12
CA THR A 7 -12.84 0.40 -29.04
C THR A 7 -13.92 1.37 -28.59
N VAL A 8 -13.54 2.64 -28.41
CA VAL A 8 -14.41 3.70 -27.89
C VAL A 8 -14.56 4.77 -28.96
N THR A 9 -15.81 5.10 -29.31
CA THR A 9 -16.11 6.18 -30.26
C THR A 9 -16.07 7.54 -29.54
N LEU A 10 -15.22 8.45 -30.01
CA LEU A 10 -15.07 9.82 -29.54
C LEU A 10 -15.62 10.80 -30.59
N GLY A 11 -16.95 10.80 -30.76
CA GLY A 11 -17.61 11.55 -31.82
C GLY A 11 -17.19 11.05 -33.21
N ALA A 12 -16.38 11.84 -33.92
CA ALA A 12 -15.90 11.49 -35.26
C ALA A 12 -14.62 10.64 -35.29
N ASN A 13 -13.95 10.45 -34.14
CA ASN A 13 -12.72 9.68 -34.04
C ASN A 13 -12.93 8.37 -33.26
N GLU A 14 -12.07 7.39 -33.49
CA GLU A 14 -12.02 6.17 -32.68
C GLU A 14 -10.79 6.19 -31.77
N ALA A 15 -10.97 5.69 -30.55
CA ALA A 15 -9.92 5.47 -29.58
C ALA A 15 -9.93 4.02 -29.11
N ILE A 16 -8.80 3.57 -28.58
CA ILE A 16 -8.68 2.23 -27.99
C ILE A 16 -8.40 2.31 -26.50
N LEU A 17 -9.01 1.41 -25.74
CA LEU A 17 -8.72 1.19 -24.33
C LEU A 17 -8.10 -0.22 -24.19
N PRO A 18 -6.76 -0.33 -24.23
CA PRO A 18 -6.07 -1.61 -24.19
C PRO A 18 -6.23 -2.26 -22.82
N ARG A 19 -6.13 -3.60 -22.77
CA ARG A 19 -6.36 -4.36 -21.52
C ARG A 19 -5.44 -3.95 -20.38
N SER A 20 -4.20 -3.57 -20.69
CA SER A 20 -3.22 -3.07 -19.71
C SER A 20 -3.61 -1.74 -19.07
N GLU A 21 -4.50 -0.97 -19.70
CA GLU A 21 -4.96 0.34 -19.21
C GLU A 21 -6.44 0.30 -18.76
N GLN A 22 -7.04 -0.89 -18.68
CA GLN A 22 -8.37 -1.14 -18.11
C GLN A 22 -8.25 -1.44 -16.62
N ILE A 23 -9.26 -1.05 -15.84
CA ILE A 23 -9.32 -1.45 -14.43
C ILE A 23 -9.55 -2.97 -14.36
N PRO A 24 -8.77 -3.71 -13.56
CA PRO A 24 -8.95 -5.15 -13.41
C PRO A 24 -10.37 -5.52 -12.96
N GLY A 25 -11.00 -6.47 -13.66
CA GLY A 25 -12.36 -6.92 -13.36
C GLY A 25 -13.48 -6.14 -14.06
N GLU A 26 -13.20 -4.98 -14.65
CA GLU A 26 -14.21 -4.28 -15.46
C GLU A 26 -14.55 -5.06 -16.73
N SER A 27 -15.83 -5.00 -17.09
CA SER A 27 -16.40 -5.51 -18.33
C SER A 27 -17.05 -4.35 -19.08
N TYR A 28 -16.83 -4.29 -20.39
CA TYR A 28 -17.37 -3.24 -21.23
C TYR A 28 -18.26 -3.87 -22.30
N HIS A 29 -19.48 -3.38 -22.45
CA HIS A 29 -20.40 -3.86 -23.47
C HIS A 29 -20.57 -2.83 -24.60
N PRO A 30 -20.89 -3.29 -25.84
CA PRO A 30 -21.22 -2.38 -26.92
C PRO A 30 -22.35 -1.41 -26.53
N ASN A 31 -22.21 -0.15 -26.95
CA ASN A 31 -23.14 0.95 -26.68
C ASN A 31 -23.21 1.43 -25.21
N GLU A 32 -22.36 0.92 -24.32
CA GLU A 32 -22.19 1.52 -22.99
C GLU A 32 -21.25 2.73 -23.04
N ARG A 33 -21.54 3.73 -22.21
CA ARG A 33 -20.65 4.88 -22.04
C ARG A 33 -19.53 4.51 -21.08
N VAL A 34 -18.32 4.94 -21.42
CA VAL A 34 -17.14 4.78 -20.58
C VAL A 34 -16.45 6.14 -20.42
N ARG A 35 -16.10 6.51 -19.19
CA ARG A 35 -15.22 7.66 -18.95
C ARG A 35 -13.77 7.17 -18.94
N ALA A 36 -12.86 7.91 -19.53
CA ALA A 36 -11.44 7.57 -19.49
C ALA A 36 -10.61 8.82 -19.75
N THR A 37 -9.34 8.78 -19.34
CA THR A 37 -8.37 9.81 -19.71
C THR A 37 -7.64 9.41 -20.99
N ILE A 38 -7.30 10.38 -21.83
CA ILE A 38 -6.37 10.15 -22.94
C ILE A 38 -4.99 9.94 -22.33
N PHE A 39 -4.43 8.73 -22.50
CA PHE A 39 -3.11 8.36 -22.03
C PHE A 39 -2.03 8.72 -23.04
N GLU A 40 -2.26 8.40 -24.32
CA GLU A 40 -1.29 8.62 -25.38
C GLU A 40 -1.99 8.94 -26.71
N VAL A 41 -1.43 9.87 -27.47
CA VAL A 41 -1.85 10.14 -28.85
C VAL A 41 -0.62 10.01 -29.74
N ARG A 42 -0.67 9.06 -30.67
CA ARG A 42 0.45 8.80 -31.61
C ARG A 42 -0.02 8.72 -33.05
N LYS A 43 0.81 9.22 -33.96
CA LYS A 43 0.57 9.12 -35.40
C LYS A 43 1.05 7.76 -35.91
N VAL A 44 0.20 7.04 -36.63
CA VAL A 44 0.52 5.76 -37.27
C VAL A 44 0.17 5.87 -38.75
N GLY A 45 1.19 6.14 -39.57
CA GLY A 45 1.00 6.47 -40.98
C GLY A 45 0.20 7.77 -41.16
N SER A 46 -0.95 7.67 -41.85
CA SER A 46 -1.89 8.79 -42.04
C SER A 46 -2.96 8.91 -40.96
N ARG A 47 -3.07 7.93 -40.05
CA ARG A 47 -4.09 7.90 -38.99
C ARG A 47 -3.50 8.31 -37.64
N VAL A 48 -4.34 8.86 -36.78
CA VAL A 48 -4.02 9.11 -35.38
C VAL A 48 -4.58 7.98 -34.54
N LYS A 49 -3.76 7.43 -33.65
CA LYS A 49 -4.16 6.41 -32.68
C LYS A 49 -4.25 7.06 -31.31
N ILE A 50 -5.47 7.14 -30.80
CA ILE A 50 -5.77 7.67 -29.46
C ILE A 50 -5.90 6.47 -28.52
N ILE A 51 -5.10 6.49 -27.45
CA ILE A 51 -5.08 5.44 -26.43
C ILE A 51 -5.64 6.03 -25.14
N LEU A 52 -6.65 5.38 -24.61
CA LEU A 52 -7.31 5.72 -23.37
C LEU A 52 -6.73 4.93 -22.21
N SER A 53 -6.92 5.44 -21.00
CA SER A 53 -6.64 4.73 -19.77
C SER A 53 -7.67 5.02 -18.69
N ARG A 54 -7.95 3.98 -17.90
CA ARG A 54 -8.73 4.05 -16.67
C ARG A 54 -7.92 3.73 -15.41
N ILE A 55 -6.66 3.29 -15.54
CA ILE A 55 -5.82 2.92 -14.39
C ILE A 55 -4.97 4.07 -13.83
N ARG A 56 -4.86 5.19 -14.56
CA ARG A 56 -3.98 6.29 -14.16
C ARG A 56 -4.63 7.19 -13.10
N PRO A 57 -3.85 7.80 -12.17
CA PRO A 57 -4.40 8.71 -11.15
C PRO A 57 -5.18 9.90 -11.73
N GLN A 58 -4.83 10.35 -12.94
CA GLN A 58 -5.51 11.46 -13.62
C GLN A 58 -7.01 11.20 -13.83
N LEU A 59 -7.44 9.94 -13.98
CA LEU A 59 -8.88 9.65 -14.06
C LEU A 59 -9.58 10.06 -12.76
N VAL A 60 -9.02 9.68 -11.60
CA VAL A 60 -9.56 10.05 -10.29
C VAL A 60 -9.61 11.57 -10.14
N GLN A 61 -8.51 12.25 -10.47
CA GLN A 61 -8.44 13.72 -10.44
C GLN A 61 -9.57 14.36 -11.26
N ARG A 62 -9.77 13.93 -12.52
CA ARG A 62 -10.81 14.49 -13.39
C ARG A 62 -12.23 14.16 -12.94
N LEU A 63 -12.44 13.01 -12.31
CA LEU A 63 -13.73 12.67 -11.71
C LEU A 63 -14.04 13.57 -10.51
N PHE A 64 -13.04 13.84 -9.66
CA PHE A 64 -13.18 14.78 -8.55
C PHE A 64 -13.50 16.20 -9.07
N GLU A 65 -12.75 16.70 -10.06
CA GLU A 65 -13.00 18.01 -10.69
C GLU A 65 -14.41 18.11 -11.28
N GLN A 66 -14.97 17.02 -11.83
CA GLN A 66 -16.32 17.01 -12.39
C GLN A 66 -17.42 16.95 -11.32
N GLU A 67 -17.19 16.23 -10.23
CA GLU A 67 -18.20 15.96 -9.21
C GLU A 67 -18.24 17.04 -8.11
N ILE A 68 -17.11 17.72 -7.85
CA ILE A 68 -16.92 18.62 -6.70
C ILE A 68 -16.64 20.05 -7.21
N PRO A 69 -17.64 20.96 -7.17
CA PRO A 69 -17.50 22.34 -7.64
C PRO A 69 -16.34 23.09 -6.99
N GLU A 70 -16.10 22.86 -5.71
CA GLU A 70 -15.03 23.52 -4.95
C GLU A 70 -13.64 23.19 -5.50
N ILE A 71 -13.46 22.03 -6.14
CA ILE A 71 -12.22 21.66 -6.84
C ILE A 71 -12.18 22.32 -8.21
N ALA A 72 -13.29 22.32 -8.95
CA ALA A 72 -13.39 22.99 -10.25
C ALA A 72 -13.10 24.51 -10.17
N ASP A 73 -13.56 25.14 -9.10
CA ASP A 73 -13.37 26.57 -8.82
C ASP A 73 -11.98 26.89 -8.23
N GLY A 74 -11.17 25.87 -7.92
CA GLY A 74 -9.82 26.02 -7.37
C GLY A 74 -9.76 26.41 -5.89
N VAL A 75 -10.88 26.31 -5.17
CA VAL A 75 -10.95 26.57 -3.71
C VAL A 75 -10.36 25.40 -2.92
N ILE A 76 -10.52 24.18 -3.44
CA ILE A 76 -9.89 22.96 -2.95
C ILE A 76 -8.93 22.45 -4.02
N GLU A 77 -7.70 22.16 -3.63
CA GLU A 77 -6.68 21.59 -4.50
C GLU A 77 -6.41 20.14 -4.10
N ILE A 78 -6.32 19.24 -5.09
CA ILE A 78 -5.81 17.88 -4.90
C ILE A 78 -4.28 17.92 -5.00
N ARG A 79 -3.60 17.69 -3.90
CA ARG A 79 -2.13 17.81 -3.79
C ARG A 79 -1.41 16.52 -4.16
N ALA A 80 -1.99 15.38 -3.80
CA ALA A 80 -1.42 14.07 -4.09
C ALA A 80 -2.52 13.01 -4.25
N ILE A 81 -2.25 12.02 -5.11
CA ILE A 81 -3.08 10.82 -5.28
C ILE A 81 -2.16 9.61 -5.32
N SER A 82 -2.41 8.64 -4.45
CA SER A 82 -1.83 7.29 -4.56
C SER A 82 -2.94 6.29 -4.87
N ARG A 83 -2.71 5.42 -5.86
CA ARG A 83 -3.78 4.60 -6.45
C ARG A 83 -3.35 3.17 -6.72
N GLU A 84 -4.17 2.23 -6.29
CA GLU A 84 -4.22 0.84 -6.74
C GLU A 84 -5.56 0.63 -7.48
N PRO A 85 -5.57 0.70 -8.83
CA PRO A 85 -6.79 0.80 -9.64
C PRO A 85 -7.78 -0.36 -9.42
N GLY A 86 -9.05 -0.03 -9.20
CA GLY A 86 -10.12 -1.00 -8.93
C GLY A 86 -10.13 -1.54 -7.50
N TYR A 87 -9.17 -1.14 -6.67
CA TYR A 87 -9.07 -1.61 -5.28
C TYR A 87 -9.18 -0.47 -4.28
N ARG A 88 -8.20 0.44 -4.27
CA ARG A 88 -8.14 1.54 -3.31
C ARG A 88 -7.30 2.71 -3.82
N SER A 89 -7.75 3.92 -3.55
CA SER A 89 -7.00 5.17 -3.73
C SER A 89 -6.98 5.98 -2.44
N LYS A 90 -5.89 6.71 -2.20
CA LYS A 90 -5.83 7.81 -1.24
C LYS A 90 -5.70 9.12 -2.00
N VAL A 91 -6.49 10.12 -1.61
CA VAL A 91 -6.53 11.44 -2.24
C VAL A 91 -6.30 12.48 -1.15
N ALA A 92 -5.20 13.22 -1.24
CA ALA A 92 -4.88 14.27 -0.28
C ALA A 92 -5.31 15.63 -0.83
N VAL A 93 -6.14 16.34 -0.06
CA VAL A 93 -6.73 17.63 -0.45
C VAL A 93 -6.42 18.72 0.55
N ILE A 94 -6.25 19.95 0.07
CA ILE A 94 -6.12 21.15 0.89
C ILE A 94 -7.10 22.21 0.39
N SER A 95 -7.61 23.07 1.28
CA SER A 95 -8.37 24.25 0.85
C SER A 95 -7.53 25.52 1.04
N SER A 96 -7.68 26.46 0.11
CA SER A 96 -7.16 27.83 0.26
C SER A 96 -7.99 28.67 1.24
N ASP A 97 -9.22 28.27 1.57
CA ASP A 97 -10.07 28.91 2.59
C ASP A 97 -10.21 28.03 3.82
N ASN A 98 -9.61 28.44 4.93
CA ASN A 98 -9.63 27.71 6.21
C ASN A 98 -11.03 27.53 6.81
N ARG A 99 -12.04 28.27 6.32
CA ARG A 99 -13.44 28.10 6.75
C ARG A 99 -14.13 26.93 6.06
N ILE A 100 -13.53 26.39 5.00
CA ILE A 100 -14.07 25.29 4.21
C ILE A 100 -13.40 23.99 4.65
N ASP A 101 -14.22 23.03 5.10
CA ASP A 101 -13.74 21.69 5.32
C ASP A 101 -13.57 20.94 3.99
N CYS A 102 -12.33 20.86 3.50
CA CYS A 102 -12.02 20.21 2.23
C CYS A 102 -12.40 18.72 2.19
N VAL A 103 -12.25 17.99 3.30
CA VAL A 103 -12.60 16.57 3.34
C VAL A 103 -14.12 16.41 3.28
N GLY A 104 -14.86 17.14 4.12
CA GLY A 104 -16.33 17.14 4.11
C GLY A 104 -16.94 17.59 2.78
N ALA A 105 -16.36 18.61 2.13
CA ALA A 105 -16.81 19.08 0.82
C ALA A 105 -16.66 18.02 -0.29
N CYS A 106 -15.53 17.28 -0.28
CA CYS A 106 -15.29 16.18 -1.22
C CYS A 106 -16.20 14.98 -0.97
N VAL A 107 -16.46 14.65 0.31
CA VAL A 107 -17.37 13.54 0.67
C VAL A 107 -18.82 13.88 0.32
N GLY A 108 -19.24 15.11 0.59
CA GLY A 108 -20.61 15.58 0.39
C GLY A 108 -21.60 15.02 1.43
N VAL A 109 -22.86 15.45 1.33
CA VAL A 109 -23.91 15.03 2.28
C VAL A 109 -24.08 13.51 2.23
N ARG A 110 -23.85 12.83 3.36
CA ARG A 110 -23.90 11.36 3.51
C ARG A 110 -23.01 10.60 2.50
N GLY A 111 -21.91 11.22 2.05
CA GLY A 111 -20.97 10.60 1.14
C GLY A 111 -21.44 10.50 -0.31
N ASN A 112 -22.48 11.24 -0.71
CA ASN A 112 -23.09 11.04 -2.02
C ASN A 112 -22.14 11.35 -3.18
N ARG A 113 -21.34 12.42 -3.08
CA ARG A 113 -20.38 12.81 -4.12
C ARG A 113 -19.31 11.75 -4.30
N ILE A 114 -18.70 11.29 -3.19
CA ILE A 114 -17.66 10.27 -3.27
C ILE A 114 -18.20 8.91 -3.74
N LYS A 115 -19.45 8.54 -3.39
CA LYS A 115 -20.09 7.32 -3.88
C LYS A 115 -20.20 7.29 -5.41
N ASN A 116 -20.59 8.40 -6.04
CA ASN A 116 -20.67 8.48 -7.50
C ASN A 116 -19.31 8.21 -8.17
N ILE A 117 -18.23 8.74 -7.58
CA ILE A 117 -16.86 8.53 -8.09
C ILE A 117 -16.43 7.07 -7.88
N VAL A 118 -16.70 6.50 -6.70
CA VAL A 118 -16.41 5.09 -6.38
C VAL A 118 -17.13 4.14 -7.34
N GLU A 119 -18.41 4.40 -7.62
CA GLU A 119 -19.21 3.63 -8.58
C GLU A 119 -18.65 3.74 -10.01
N GLU A 120 -18.29 4.95 -10.46
CA GLU A 120 -17.67 5.15 -11.77
C GLU A 120 -16.32 4.45 -11.90
N LEU A 121 -15.60 4.19 -10.80
CA LEU A 121 -14.34 3.43 -10.77
C LEU A 121 -14.53 1.92 -10.50
N GLY A 122 -15.75 1.41 -10.59
CA GLY A 122 -16.03 -0.02 -10.43
C GLY A 122 -15.93 -0.52 -8.99
N GLY A 123 -16.21 0.35 -8.00
CA GLY A 123 -16.16 0.02 -6.58
C GLY A 123 -14.79 0.22 -5.93
N GLU A 124 -13.86 0.90 -6.60
CA GLU A 124 -12.58 1.31 -6.03
C GLU A 124 -12.79 2.14 -4.75
N ARG A 125 -12.27 1.71 -3.60
CA ARG A 125 -12.42 2.47 -2.35
C ARG A 125 -11.57 3.73 -2.38
N ILE A 126 -12.09 4.85 -1.91
CA ILE A 126 -11.34 6.11 -1.90
C ILE A 126 -11.30 6.67 -0.48
N ASP A 127 -10.09 6.85 0.05
CA ASP A 127 -9.86 7.60 1.28
C ASP A 127 -9.50 9.04 0.90
N ILE A 128 -10.22 10.01 1.45
CA ILE A 128 -9.91 11.43 1.28
C ILE A 128 -9.30 11.91 2.58
N VAL A 129 -8.09 12.46 2.51
CA VAL A 129 -7.32 12.90 3.68
C VAL A 129 -6.94 14.37 3.52
N ARG A 130 -6.74 15.06 4.64
CA ARG A 130 -6.26 16.44 4.63
C ARG A 130 -4.77 16.46 4.33
N TRP A 131 -4.37 17.18 3.29
CA TRP A 131 -2.97 17.44 3.01
C TRP A 131 -2.37 18.42 4.03
N SER A 132 -1.10 18.20 4.35
CA SER A 132 -0.24 19.11 5.10
C SER A 132 1.14 19.04 4.48
N ASP A 133 1.85 20.17 4.41
CA ASP A 133 3.25 20.16 4.01
C ASP A 133 4.16 19.65 5.16
N ASP A 134 3.66 19.65 6.39
CA ASP A 134 4.31 19.01 7.54
C ASP A 134 4.00 17.51 7.58
N LEU A 135 5.04 16.68 7.46
CA LEU A 135 4.97 15.22 7.50
C LEU A 135 4.48 14.67 8.82
N GLN A 136 4.74 15.36 9.95
CA GLN A 136 4.20 14.94 11.25
C GLN A 136 2.67 14.99 11.28
N VAL A 137 2.06 15.78 10.38
CA VAL A 137 0.61 15.87 10.22
C VAL A 137 0.14 15.02 9.04
N LEU A 138 0.86 15.04 7.92
CA LEU A 138 0.45 14.32 6.71
C LEU A 138 0.50 12.80 6.87
N VAL A 139 1.52 12.26 7.53
CA VAL A 139 1.69 10.80 7.69
C VAL A 139 0.54 10.18 8.51
N PRO A 140 0.16 10.71 9.69
CA PRO A 140 -1.00 10.22 10.42
C PRO A 140 -2.30 10.35 9.61
N ASN A 141 -2.49 11.47 8.89
CA ASN A 141 -3.66 11.65 8.03
C ASN A 141 -3.72 10.58 6.92
N ALA A 142 -2.58 10.28 6.29
CA ALA A 142 -2.49 9.30 5.21
C ALA A 142 -2.75 7.85 5.70
N LEU A 143 -2.41 7.54 6.95
CA LEU A 143 -2.58 6.22 7.56
C LEU A 143 -3.99 5.93 8.07
N GLN A 144 -4.87 6.93 8.08
CA GLN A 144 -6.29 6.74 8.42
C GLN A 144 -6.89 5.54 7.65
N PRO A 145 -7.69 4.70 8.33
CA PRO A 145 -8.33 4.94 9.64
C PRO A 145 -7.52 4.55 10.88
N ALA A 146 -6.26 4.08 10.74
CA ALA A 146 -5.46 3.70 11.90
C ALA A 146 -5.05 4.92 12.73
N GLU A 147 -5.05 4.76 14.05
CA GLU A 147 -4.52 5.77 14.97
C GLU A 147 -3.01 5.61 15.10
N VAL A 148 -2.31 6.74 15.03
CA VAL A 148 -0.85 6.83 15.13
C VAL A 148 -0.49 7.48 16.47
N ASP A 149 0.45 6.87 17.19
CA ASP A 149 0.94 7.41 18.47
C ASP A 149 2.08 8.40 18.24
N GLU A 150 3.04 8.05 17.38
CA GLU A 150 4.23 8.88 17.11
C GLU A 150 4.73 8.70 15.67
N VAL A 151 5.35 9.76 15.12
CA VAL A 151 6.04 9.72 13.81
C VAL A 151 7.46 10.23 14.01
N ILE A 152 8.44 9.36 13.75
CA ILE A 152 9.87 9.65 13.79
C ILE A 152 10.36 9.76 12.34
N LEU A 153 10.92 10.92 11.98
CA LEU A 153 11.37 11.19 10.61
C LEU A 153 12.89 11.00 10.50
N CYS A 154 13.30 9.99 9.75
CA CYS A 154 14.69 9.66 9.45
C CYS A 154 15.08 10.34 8.12
N GLN A 155 15.60 11.58 8.19
CA GLN A 155 15.78 12.43 7.02
C GLN A 155 16.80 11.87 6.03
N MET A 156 17.89 11.30 6.52
CA MET A 156 18.97 10.73 5.69
C MET A 156 18.48 9.58 4.81
N LEU A 157 17.44 8.86 5.25
CA LEU A 157 16.87 7.70 4.53
C LEU A 157 15.57 8.03 3.78
N GLY A 158 15.00 9.23 3.95
CA GLY A 158 13.67 9.54 3.45
C GLY A 158 12.58 8.60 4.01
N ARG A 159 12.76 8.15 5.26
CA ARG A 159 11.91 7.17 5.95
C ARG A 159 11.21 7.78 7.16
N GLY A 160 9.94 7.45 7.34
CA GLY A 160 9.15 7.75 8.54
C GLY A 160 8.86 6.47 9.30
N ILE A 161 9.38 6.35 10.52
CA ILE A 161 9.01 5.27 11.45
C ILE A 161 7.77 5.72 12.20
N VAL A 162 6.70 4.96 12.07
CA VAL A 162 5.40 5.26 12.64
C VAL A 162 5.10 4.27 13.75
N LEU A 163 4.97 4.79 14.96
CA LEU A 163 4.64 3.99 16.12
C LEU A 163 3.13 3.92 16.30
N VAL A 164 2.66 2.70 16.47
CA VAL A 164 1.26 2.38 16.71
C VAL A 164 1.13 1.35 17.81
N ARG A 165 -0.01 1.35 18.48
CA ARG A 165 -0.40 0.28 19.40
C ARG A 165 -0.60 -1.05 18.65
N GLU A 166 -0.45 -2.15 19.39
CA GLU A 166 -0.58 -3.51 18.85
C GLU A 166 -1.95 -3.76 18.19
N ASP A 167 -3.03 -3.19 18.74
CA ASP A 167 -4.38 -3.29 18.18
C ASP A 167 -4.55 -2.51 16.85
N GLN A 168 -3.74 -1.48 16.63
CA GLN A 168 -3.73 -0.66 15.43
C GLN A 168 -2.78 -1.16 14.34
N LEU A 169 -1.78 -1.99 14.69
CA LEU A 169 -0.73 -2.46 13.78
C LEU A 169 -1.29 -3.08 12.49
N SER A 170 -2.24 -4.02 12.64
CA SER A 170 -2.88 -4.70 11.50
C SER A 170 -3.67 -3.72 10.60
N LEU A 171 -4.34 -2.74 11.20
CA LEU A 171 -5.13 -1.74 10.48
C LEU A 171 -4.22 -0.76 9.72
N ALA A 172 -3.14 -0.33 10.36
CA ALA A 172 -2.16 0.61 9.83
C ALA A 172 -1.40 0.02 8.63
N ILE A 173 -0.96 -1.24 8.71
CA ILE A 173 -0.38 -2.00 7.59
C ILE A 173 -1.44 -2.24 6.51
N GLY A 174 -2.63 -2.68 6.92
CA GLY A 174 -3.73 -3.05 6.05
C GLY A 174 -3.51 -4.38 5.32
N ARG A 175 -4.55 -4.86 4.62
CA ARG A 175 -4.50 -6.15 3.91
C ARG A 175 -3.36 -6.16 2.89
N ARG A 176 -2.39 -7.07 3.05
CA ARG A 176 -1.19 -7.19 2.20
C ARG A 176 -0.36 -5.88 2.12
N GLY A 177 -0.36 -5.08 3.19
CA GLY A 177 0.38 -3.81 3.23
C GLY A 177 -0.22 -2.71 2.35
N GLN A 178 -1.48 -2.85 1.89
CA GLN A 178 -2.09 -1.89 0.97
C GLN A 178 -2.19 -0.49 1.58
N ASN A 179 -2.49 -0.37 2.89
CA ASN A 179 -2.71 0.93 3.51
C ASN A 179 -1.39 1.70 3.63
N VAL A 180 -0.38 1.07 4.23
CA VAL A 180 0.97 1.65 4.36
C VAL A 180 1.61 1.97 3.00
N ARG A 181 1.47 1.09 2.00
CA ARG A 181 2.02 1.34 0.65
C ARG A 181 1.36 2.54 -0.03
N LEU A 182 0.04 2.69 0.12
CA LEU A 182 -0.67 3.85 -0.41
C LEU A 182 -0.30 5.12 0.36
N ALA A 183 -0.16 5.06 1.68
CA ALA A 183 0.28 6.20 2.50
C ALA A 183 1.70 6.64 2.13
N SER A 184 2.65 5.69 2.02
CA SER A 184 4.03 5.95 1.61
C SER A 184 4.09 6.66 0.24
N LYS A 185 3.38 6.13 -0.76
CA LYS A 185 3.28 6.77 -2.09
C LYS A 185 2.62 8.15 -2.05
N LEU A 186 1.68 8.39 -1.13
CA LEU A 186 0.97 9.67 -1.01
C LEU A 186 1.86 10.74 -0.38
N CYS A 187 2.63 10.36 0.64
CA CYS A 187 3.56 11.25 1.35
C CYS A 187 4.89 11.42 0.59
N GLY A 188 5.24 10.49 -0.31
CA GLY A 188 6.53 10.46 -0.99
C GLY A 188 7.69 10.03 -0.08
N TRP A 189 7.39 9.32 1.01
CA TRP A 189 8.35 8.84 2.02
C TRP A 189 8.15 7.35 2.21
N ASP A 190 9.22 6.61 2.52
CA ASP A 190 9.06 5.24 2.98
C ASP A 190 8.45 5.25 4.39
N ILE A 191 7.42 4.44 4.62
CA ILE A 191 6.72 4.41 5.90
C ILE A 191 6.85 3.02 6.48
N GLU A 192 7.55 2.95 7.61
CA GLU A 192 7.69 1.72 8.39
C GLU A 192 6.79 1.82 9.61
N ILE A 193 6.00 0.78 9.87
CA ILE A 193 5.04 0.76 10.97
C ILE A 193 5.43 -0.34 11.92
N MET A 194 5.58 -0.01 13.20
CA MET A 194 5.96 -0.93 14.25
C MET A 194 5.43 -0.48 15.61
N THR A 195 5.50 -1.34 16.61
CA THR A 195 5.24 -0.93 18.00
C THR A 195 6.48 -0.30 18.63
N ARG A 196 6.30 0.36 19.78
CA ARG A 196 7.40 0.93 20.57
C ARG A 196 8.40 -0.15 20.98
N GLU A 197 7.91 -1.30 21.42
CA GLU A 197 8.72 -2.44 21.85
C GLU A 197 9.52 -3.05 20.69
N GLU A 198 8.92 -3.12 19.49
CA GLU A 198 9.62 -3.58 18.30
C GLU A 198 10.76 -2.63 17.91
N LEU A 199 10.51 -1.31 17.96
CA LEU A 199 11.53 -0.31 17.68
C LEU A 199 12.69 -0.40 18.69
N ASP A 200 12.40 -0.52 19.98
CA ASP A 200 13.44 -0.60 21.02
C ASP A 200 14.32 -1.85 20.81
N GLN A 201 13.72 -2.98 20.47
CA GLN A 201 14.47 -4.20 20.10
C GLN A 201 15.28 -4.04 18.82
N GLN A 202 14.79 -3.28 17.84
CA GLN A 202 15.54 -2.99 16.62
C GLN A 202 16.74 -2.08 16.91
N ILE A 203 16.57 -1.04 17.74
CA ILE A 203 17.62 -0.14 18.19
C ILE A 203 18.74 -0.93 18.89
N GLU A 204 18.42 -1.77 19.88
CA GLU A 204 19.42 -2.57 20.60
C GLU A 204 20.20 -3.49 19.64
N ARG A 205 19.49 -4.16 18.71
CA ARG A 205 20.12 -5.02 17.71
C ARG A 205 20.99 -4.24 16.73
N ALA A 206 20.57 -3.06 16.31
CA ALA A 206 21.31 -2.20 15.39
C ALA A 206 22.61 -1.71 16.04
N ILE A 207 22.57 -1.20 17.28
CA ILE A 207 23.76 -0.75 18.01
C ILE A 207 24.77 -1.90 18.15
N ALA A 208 24.31 -3.07 18.60
CA ALA A 208 25.17 -4.25 18.74
C ALA A 208 25.73 -4.73 17.40
N GLY A 209 24.90 -4.69 16.34
CA GLY A 209 25.28 -5.06 14.98
C GLY A 209 26.35 -4.14 14.40
N PHE A 210 26.13 -2.83 14.43
CA PHE A 210 27.05 -1.83 13.91
C PHE A 210 28.37 -1.79 14.69
N SER A 211 28.33 -1.89 16.02
CA SER A 211 29.55 -1.93 16.86
C SER A 211 30.43 -3.16 16.60
N SER A 212 29.92 -4.18 15.91
CA SER A 212 30.70 -5.35 15.50
C SER A 212 31.35 -5.22 14.11
N ILE A 213 31.15 -4.10 13.42
CA ILE A 213 31.85 -3.76 12.18
C ILE A 213 33.18 -3.10 12.55
N GLU A 214 34.27 -3.58 11.96
CA GLU A 214 35.59 -2.99 12.17
C GLU A 214 35.63 -1.54 11.66
N GLY A 215 36.08 -0.61 12.50
CA GLY A 215 36.10 0.82 12.19
C GLY A 215 34.87 1.60 12.67
N LEU A 216 33.82 0.93 13.14
CA LEU A 216 32.66 1.54 13.78
C LEU A 216 32.76 1.37 15.30
N ASP A 217 32.98 2.47 16.02
CA ASP A 217 32.86 2.46 17.48
C ASP A 217 31.40 2.57 17.94
N GLU A 218 31.16 2.25 19.21
CA GLU A 218 29.82 2.29 19.82
C GLU A 218 29.19 3.69 19.75
N SER A 219 29.99 4.76 19.84
CA SER A 219 29.48 6.12 19.75
C SER A 219 28.98 6.49 18.36
N VAL A 220 29.64 5.99 17.30
CA VAL A 220 29.20 6.15 15.91
C VAL A 220 27.96 5.29 15.66
N ALA A 221 27.93 4.06 16.18
CA ALA A 221 26.76 3.19 16.09
C ALA A 221 25.51 3.83 16.72
N GLU A 222 25.64 4.42 17.90
CA GLU A 222 24.55 5.16 18.56
C GLU A 222 24.07 6.36 17.72
N ARG A 223 25.00 7.12 17.11
CA ARG A 223 24.66 8.24 16.22
C ARG A 223 23.90 7.78 14.98
N LEU A 224 24.37 6.70 14.33
CA LEU A 224 23.69 6.10 13.18
C LEU A 224 22.26 5.68 13.53
N VAL A 225 22.09 5.00 14.66
CA VAL A 225 20.75 4.58 15.11
C VAL A 225 19.89 5.78 15.47
N GLY A 226 20.46 6.84 16.03
CA GLY A 226 19.79 8.11 16.30
C GLY A 226 19.27 8.81 15.04
N GLU A 227 19.99 8.72 13.92
CA GLU A 227 19.55 9.19 12.60
C GLU A 227 18.59 8.23 11.89
N GLY A 228 18.30 7.08 12.53
CA GLY A 228 17.31 6.12 12.10
C GLY A 228 17.85 4.97 11.27
N PHE A 229 19.15 4.73 11.23
CA PHE A 229 19.72 3.53 10.61
C PHE A 229 19.50 2.32 11.53
N LEU A 230 18.71 1.34 11.10
CA LEU A 230 18.30 0.20 11.92
C LEU A 230 18.72 -1.16 11.32
N SER A 231 19.20 -1.16 10.08
CA SER A 231 19.64 -2.36 9.38
C SER A 231 20.97 -2.15 8.64
N TYR A 232 21.63 -3.26 8.28
CA TYR A 232 22.82 -3.20 7.42
C TYR A 232 22.50 -2.70 6.00
N ASP A 233 21.27 -2.88 5.53
CA ASP A 233 20.80 -2.36 4.24
C ASP A 233 20.76 -0.83 4.28
N ASP A 234 20.23 -0.25 5.35
CA ASP A 234 20.25 1.19 5.58
C ASP A 234 21.70 1.72 5.57
N LEU A 235 22.59 1.03 6.28
CA LEU A 235 24.00 1.45 6.39
C LEU A 235 24.74 1.34 5.06
N SER A 236 24.39 0.39 4.19
CA SER A 236 25.03 0.25 2.87
C SER A 236 24.67 1.35 1.88
N VAL A 237 23.56 2.06 2.11
CA VAL A 237 23.08 3.13 1.22
C VAL A 237 23.33 4.53 1.79
N ILE A 238 24.07 4.62 2.91
CA ILE A 238 24.46 5.90 3.50
C ILE A 238 25.35 6.69 2.53
N GLU A 239 25.16 8.01 2.49
CA GLU A 239 26.07 8.89 1.75
C GLU A 239 27.45 8.88 2.44
N PRO A 240 28.55 8.63 1.70
CA PRO A 240 29.89 8.51 2.29
C PRO A 240 30.31 9.74 3.10
N ASP A 241 29.99 10.95 2.60
CA ASP A 241 30.33 12.21 3.26
C ASP A 241 29.65 12.34 4.63
N ASP A 242 28.40 11.89 4.76
CA ASP A 242 27.67 11.94 6.03
C ASP A 242 28.27 10.98 7.07
N LEU A 243 28.67 9.78 6.64
CA LEU A 243 29.34 8.81 7.53
C LEU A 243 30.74 9.29 7.94
N MET A 244 31.46 9.95 7.04
CA MET A 244 32.75 10.58 7.33
C MET A 244 32.59 11.67 8.39
N GLU A 245 31.62 12.57 8.23
CA GLU A 245 31.36 13.65 9.19
C GLU A 245 30.90 13.10 10.54
N MET A 246 29.96 12.16 10.53
CA MET A 246 29.40 11.56 11.75
C MET A 246 30.45 10.81 12.56
N GLY A 247 31.36 10.09 11.90
CA GLY A 247 32.36 9.25 12.55
C GLY A 247 33.75 9.86 12.69
N GLY A 248 34.02 11.01 12.05
CA GLY A 248 35.39 11.51 11.91
C GLY A 248 36.28 10.53 11.14
N LEU A 249 35.71 9.84 10.16
CA LEU A 249 36.33 8.72 9.45
C LEU A 249 37.00 9.19 8.16
N THR A 250 38.01 8.44 7.70
CA THR A 250 38.60 8.63 6.37
C THR A 250 37.72 7.99 5.30
N ALA A 251 37.82 8.47 4.06
CA ALA A 251 37.09 7.86 2.93
C ALA A 251 37.37 6.35 2.80
N GLU A 252 38.63 5.94 2.96
CA GLU A 252 39.03 4.53 2.91
C GLU A 252 38.35 3.69 4.02
N ALA A 253 38.18 4.26 5.22
CA ALA A 253 37.49 3.57 6.32
C ALA A 253 35.98 3.46 6.04
N VAL A 254 35.37 4.52 5.51
CA VAL A 254 33.96 4.53 5.11
C VAL A 254 33.68 3.51 4.02
N ASP A 255 34.52 3.44 2.98
CA ASP A 255 34.39 2.44 1.91
C ASP A 255 34.43 1.01 2.47
N ALA A 256 35.33 0.74 3.43
CA ALA A 256 35.44 -0.56 4.07
C ALA A 256 34.19 -0.91 4.92
N ILE A 257 33.66 0.07 5.66
CA ILE A 257 32.45 -0.07 6.47
C ILE A 257 31.24 -0.37 5.57
N VAL A 258 31.05 0.40 4.50
CA VAL A 258 29.93 0.24 3.56
C VAL A 258 30.02 -1.13 2.87
N ALA A 259 31.20 -1.54 2.41
CA ALA A 259 31.40 -2.86 1.80
C ALA A 259 31.09 -4.02 2.76
N GLU A 260 31.46 -3.90 4.04
CA GLU A 260 31.12 -4.90 5.05
C GLU A 260 29.61 -4.87 5.38
N ALA A 261 28.99 -3.69 5.40
CA ALA A 261 27.54 -3.54 5.56
C ALA A 261 26.78 -4.22 4.42
N GLU A 262 27.15 -4.01 3.16
CA GLU A 262 26.57 -4.69 1.98
C GLU A 262 26.64 -6.21 2.11
N LYS A 263 27.82 -6.73 2.49
CA LYS A 263 28.02 -8.18 2.69
C LYS A 263 27.14 -8.72 3.81
N ARG A 264 27.01 -8.00 4.92
CA ARG A 264 26.14 -8.39 6.04
C ARG A 264 24.66 -8.28 5.69
N ALA A 265 24.26 -7.26 4.93
CA ALA A 265 22.92 -7.12 4.40
C ALA A 265 22.54 -8.32 3.52
N ALA A 266 23.42 -8.70 2.58
CA ALA A 266 23.21 -9.87 1.74
C ALA A 266 23.09 -11.18 2.54
N MET A 267 23.94 -11.39 3.56
CA MET A 267 23.84 -12.56 4.45
C MET A 267 22.53 -12.55 5.25
N ALA A 268 22.12 -11.39 5.77
CA ALA A 268 20.86 -11.23 6.51
C ALA A 268 19.64 -11.48 5.61
N GLU A 269 19.66 -11.02 4.37
CA GLU A 269 18.57 -11.24 3.41
C GLU A 269 18.40 -12.74 3.09
N VAL A 270 19.50 -13.46 2.85
CA VAL A 270 19.48 -14.91 2.62
C VAL A 270 18.92 -15.63 3.84
N ALA A 271 19.39 -15.30 5.04
CA ALA A 271 18.90 -15.90 6.27
C ALA A 271 17.40 -15.63 6.49
N ALA A 272 16.94 -14.40 6.25
CA ALA A 272 15.53 -14.03 6.34
C ALA A 272 14.67 -14.72 5.28
N ALA A 273 15.20 -14.92 4.06
CA ALA A 273 14.50 -15.65 3.00
C ALA A 273 14.33 -17.13 3.34
N ASP A 274 15.36 -17.77 3.89
CA ASP A 274 15.31 -19.15 4.37
C ASP A 274 14.31 -19.31 5.52
N GLU A 275 14.29 -18.36 6.46
CA GLU A 275 13.35 -18.40 7.58
C GLU A 275 11.90 -18.21 7.11
N ARG A 276 11.65 -17.24 6.21
CA ARG A 276 10.34 -17.08 5.57
C ARG A 276 9.90 -18.34 4.82
N ARG A 277 10.84 -19.05 4.19
CA ARG A 277 10.54 -20.32 3.50
C ARG A 277 10.13 -21.40 4.49
N LYS A 278 10.86 -21.58 5.59
CA LYS A 278 10.51 -22.54 6.64
C LYS A 278 9.16 -22.22 7.28
N GLN A 279 8.91 -20.95 7.60
CA GLN A 279 7.64 -20.53 8.20
C GLN A 279 6.45 -20.84 7.27
N ARG A 280 6.58 -20.54 5.97
CA ARG A 280 5.53 -20.88 4.97
C ARG A 280 5.28 -22.38 4.87
N GLU A 281 6.32 -23.19 5.01
CA GLU A 281 6.20 -24.65 5.01
C GLU A 281 5.47 -25.14 6.27
N LEU A 282 5.84 -24.61 7.44
CA LEU A 282 5.16 -24.89 8.71
C LEU A 282 3.68 -24.46 8.67
N ASP A 283 3.38 -23.25 8.20
CA ASP A 283 2.02 -22.74 8.07
C ASP A 283 1.19 -23.61 7.11
N ARG A 284 1.81 -24.09 6.02
CA ARG A 284 1.15 -24.99 5.07
C ARG A 284 0.85 -26.35 5.68
N ILE A 285 1.78 -26.90 6.46
CA ILE A 285 1.58 -28.16 7.18
C ILE A 285 0.47 -27.97 8.21
N ALA A 286 0.53 -26.92 9.04
CA ALA A 286 -0.47 -26.63 10.06
C ALA A 286 -1.87 -26.45 9.46
N LYS A 287 -1.99 -25.76 8.32
CA LYS A 287 -3.25 -25.62 7.61
C LYS A 287 -3.76 -26.96 7.07
N ALA A 288 -2.89 -27.79 6.48
CA ALA A 288 -3.27 -29.10 5.99
C ALA A 288 -3.74 -30.02 7.11
N THR A 289 -3.10 -29.96 8.29
CA THR A 289 -3.53 -30.68 9.48
C THR A 289 -4.89 -30.18 9.98
N ALA A 290 -5.08 -28.87 10.08
CA ALA A 290 -6.36 -28.29 10.50
C ALA A 290 -7.51 -28.63 9.53
N ASP A 291 -7.26 -28.61 8.22
CA ASP A 291 -8.24 -28.99 7.20
C ASP A 291 -8.58 -30.49 7.30
N ALA A 292 -7.60 -31.35 7.60
CA ALA A 292 -7.81 -32.78 7.82
C ALA A 292 -8.61 -33.06 9.11
N ASP A 293 -8.25 -32.41 10.22
CA ASP A 293 -8.97 -32.53 11.50
C ASP A 293 -10.43 -32.05 11.37
N ALA A 294 -10.66 -30.97 10.60
CA ALA A 294 -12.00 -30.49 10.31
C ALA A 294 -12.81 -31.48 9.45
N ALA A 295 -12.17 -32.14 8.48
CA ALA A 295 -12.80 -33.17 7.66
C ALA A 295 -13.15 -34.42 8.47
N ASP A 296 -12.26 -34.86 9.36
CA ASP A 296 -12.48 -36.00 10.26
C ASP A 296 -13.59 -35.72 11.28
N ALA A 297 -13.64 -34.50 11.83
CA ALA A 297 -14.73 -34.07 12.71
C ALA A 297 -16.09 -34.05 11.98
N LEU A 298 -16.11 -33.63 10.71
CA LEU A 298 -17.31 -33.63 9.88
C LEU A 298 -17.77 -35.06 9.53
N ALA A 299 -16.83 -35.98 9.31
CA ALA A 299 -17.11 -37.40 9.05
C ALA A 299 -17.65 -38.12 10.30
N ALA A 300 -17.10 -37.83 11.48
CA ALA A 300 -17.55 -38.39 12.76
C ALA A 300 -18.95 -37.90 13.19
N ALA A 301 -19.40 -36.75 12.66
CA ALA A 301 -20.71 -36.16 12.96
C ALA A 301 -21.86 -36.70 12.07
N GLN A 302 -21.60 -37.61 11.12
CA GLN A 302 -22.67 -38.24 10.33
C GLN A 302 -23.37 -39.35 11.12
N PRO A 303 -24.71 -39.32 11.29
CA PRO A 303 -25.42 -40.36 12.02
C PRO A 303 -25.39 -41.67 11.24
N ALA A 304 -25.08 -42.77 11.94
CA ALA A 304 -25.12 -44.13 11.41
C ALA A 304 -26.52 -44.40 10.80
N ALA A 305 -26.54 -44.80 9.53
CA ALA A 305 -27.78 -45.09 8.79
C ALA A 305 -28.61 -46.14 9.55
N ALA A 306 -29.82 -45.76 9.93
CA ALA A 306 -30.79 -46.66 10.54
C ALA A 306 -31.19 -47.76 9.53
N GLU A 307 -31.10 -49.02 9.96
CA GLU A 307 -31.59 -50.17 9.21
C GLU A 307 -33.07 -50.00 8.86
N PRO A 308 -33.52 -50.41 7.66
CA PRO A 308 -34.91 -50.25 7.27
C PRO A 308 -35.80 -51.21 8.06
N ALA A 309 -36.76 -50.66 8.79
CA ALA A 309 -37.79 -51.42 9.51
C ALA A 309 -38.76 -52.12 8.52
N PRO A 310 -39.31 -53.29 8.87
CA PRO A 310 -40.14 -54.08 7.96
C PRO A 310 -41.54 -53.48 7.78
N GLU A 311 -42.05 -53.58 6.55
CA GLU A 311 -43.40 -53.15 6.12
C GLU A 311 -44.51 -53.75 7.00
N ALA A 312 -45.33 -52.88 7.59
CA ALA A 312 -46.59 -53.25 8.22
C ALA A 312 -47.77 -52.83 7.33
N ALA A 313 -48.63 -53.80 7.04
CA ALA A 313 -49.81 -53.75 6.18
C ALA A 313 -50.89 -52.73 6.65
N PRO A 314 -51.78 -52.28 5.75
CA PRO A 314 -52.78 -51.26 6.08
C PRO A 314 -54.00 -51.88 6.77
N GLY A 315 -54.53 -51.20 7.79
CA GLY A 315 -55.76 -51.56 8.47
C GLY A 315 -56.57 -50.33 8.84
N GLU A 316 -57.75 -50.23 8.24
CA GLU A 316 -58.76 -49.17 8.37
C GLU A 316 -59.51 -49.21 9.71
N SER A 317 -60.13 -48.06 10.01
CA SER A 317 -61.20 -47.73 10.98
C SER A 317 -60.88 -47.69 12.47
#